data_AF-W1XUX2-F1
#
_entry.id   AF-W1XUX2-F1
#
_cell.length_a   1.000
_cell.length_b   1.000
_cell.length_c   1.000
_cell.angle_alpha   90.00
_cell.angle_beta   90.00
_cell.angle_gamma   90.00
#
_symmetry.space_group_name_H-M   'P 1'
#
loop_
_entity.id
_entity.type
_entity.pdbx_description
1 polymer ?
#
loop_
_entity_poly.entity_id
_entity_poly.type
_entity_poly.pdbx_seq_one_letter_code
_entity_poly.pdbx_strand_id
1 'polypeptide(L)'
;RIEALTGKGAFLHLEEIETQFNNIKNHLKVKSDNQVVEKVKQLQEEEKGLLKQLEQRNKEITSLKMGNIEEQVELINNLKVLATEVEIPNPKAIRSTMDDFKSKLQDTIIVLGGLGEGEAC
;
A
#
# COMPACT_ATOMS: atom_id res chain seq x y z
N ARG A 1 -15.13 -36.17 -12.86
CA ARG A 1 -15.48 -36.63 -11.50
C ARG A 1 -16.73 -35.88 -11.10
N ILE A 2 -17.85 -36.57 -10.91
CA ILE A 2 -19.12 -35.97 -10.50
C ILE A 2 -19.32 -36.37 -9.04
N GLU A 3 -19.31 -35.37 -8.15
CA GLU A 3 -19.50 -35.57 -6.72
C GLU A 3 -20.96 -35.28 -6.41
N ALA A 4 -21.81 -36.30 -6.57
CA ALA A 4 -23.23 -36.18 -6.26
C ALA A 4 -23.46 -36.59 -4.80
N LEU A 5 -23.82 -35.61 -3.98
CA LEU A 5 -24.31 -35.83 -2.62
C LEU A 5 -25.84 -35.97 -2.68
N THR A 6 -26.43 -37.00 -2.08
CA THR A 6 -27.89 -37.24 -2.11
C THR A 6 -28.48 -37.35 -0.70
N GLY A 7 -29.78 -37.07 -0.57
CA GLY A 7 -30.51 -37.24 0.68
C GLY A 7 -30.01 -36.31 1.80
N LYS A 8 -29.84 -36.85 3.02
CA LYS A 8 -29.43 -36.08 4.20
C LYS A 8 -28.09 -35.37 4.04
N GLY A 9 -27.13 -35.98 3.34
CA GLY A 9 -25.83 -35.36 3.07
C GLY A 9 -25.97 -34.09 2.22
N ALA A 10 -26.79 -34.15 1.16
CA ALA A 10 -27.06 -33.00 0.30
C ALA A 10 -27.68 -31.82 1.09
N PHE A 11 -28.59 -32.14 2.00
CA PHE A 11 -29.23 -31.14 2.86
C PHE A 11 -28.23 -30.47 3.82
N LEU A 12 -27.41 -31.25 4.52
CA LEU A 12 -26.39 -30.71 5.43
C LEU A 12 -25.38 -29.83 4.69
N HIS A 13 -24.98 -30.24 3.48
CA HIS A 13 -24.08 -29.44 2.66
C HIS A 13 -24.71 -28.11 2.23
N LEU A 14 -26.00 -28.11 1.89
CA LEU A 14 -26.71 -26.87 1.56
C LEU A 14 -26.83 -25.94 2.78
N GLU A 15 -27.12 -26.51 3.96
CA GLU A 15 -27.19 -25.76 5.23
C GLU A 15 -25.84 -25.11 5.58
N GLU A 16 -24.73 -25.81 5.35
CA GLU A 16 -23.38 -25.25 5.52
C GLU A 16 -23.14 -24.04 4.59
N ILE A 17 -23.49 -24.18 3.30
CA ILE A 17 -23.35 -23.09 2.32
C ILE A 17 -24.22 -21.90 2.73
N GLU A 18 -25.47 -22.14 3.11
CA GLU A 18 -26.41 -21.10 3.53
C GLU A 18 -25.92 -20.39 4.80
N THR A 19 -25.36 -21.14 5.76
CA THR A 19 -24.75 -20.57 6.97
C THR A 19 -23.57 -19.67 6.63
N GLN A 20 -22.65 -20.12 5.77
CA GLN A 20 -21.52 -19.32 5.32
C GLN A 20 -21.97 -18.06 4.59
N PHE A 21 -22.96 -18.20 3.70
CA PHE A 21 -23.52 -17.08 2.95
C PHE A 21 -24.17 -16.04 3.87
N ASN A 22 -24.96 -16.48 4.85
CA ASN A 22 -25.58 -15.59 5.83
C ASN A 22 -24.54 -14.87 6.71
N ASN A 23 -23.46 -15.54 7.09
CA ASN A 23 -22.34 -14.91 7.79
C ASN A 23 -21.70 -13.79 6.95
N ILE A 24 -21.43 -14.04 5.66
CA ILE A 24 -20.89 -13.03 4.75
C ILE A 24 -21.86 -11.85 4.63
N LYS A 25 -23.16 -12.11 4.42
CA LYS A 25 -24.20 -11.08 4.36
C LYS A 25 -24.21 -10.19 5.61
N ASN A 26 -24.10 -10.81 6.79
CA ASN A 26 -24.05 -10.10 8.07
C ASN A 26 -22.78 -9.25 8.21
N HIS A 27 -21.63 -9.77 7.81
CA HIS A 27 -20.37 -9.00 7.81
C HIS A 27 -20.40 -7.80 6.87
N LEU A 28 -21.01 -7.97 5.69
CA LEU A 28 -21.21 -6.90 4.72
C LEU A 28 -22.33 -5.92 5.12
N LYS A 29 -23.09 -6.24 6.18
CA LYS A 29 -24.22 -5.46 6.72
C LYS A 29 -25.29 -5.15 5.66
N VAL A 30 -25.56 -6.08 4.74
CA VAL A 30 -26.59 -5.92 3.72
C VAL A 30 -27.87 -6.67 4.11
N LYS A 31 -29.03 -6.11 3.74
CA LYS A 31 -30.34 -6.64 4.14
C LYS A 31 -30.88 -7.70 3.18
N SER A 32 -30.42 -7.71 1.93
CA SER A 32 -30.91 -8.59 0.88
C SER A 32 -29.78 -9.40 0.25
N ASP A 33 -30.04 -10.67 -0.01
CA ASP A 33 -29.09 -11.63 -0.59
C ASP A 33 -28.59 -11.16 -1.97
N ASN A 34 -29.47 -10.54 -2.75
CA ASN A 34 -29.15 -10.00 -4.07
C ASN A 34 -28.16 -8.82 -4.02
N GLN A 35 -28.01 -8.17 -2.87
CA GLN A 35 -27.08 -7.04 -2.68
C GLN A 35 -25.68 -7.48 -2.28
N VAL A 36 -25.49 -8.74 -1.87
CA VAL A 36 -24.19 -9.25 -1.39
C VAL A 36 -23.12 -9.08 -2.45
N VAL A 37 -23.40 -9.51 -3.68
CA VAL A 37 -22.42 -9.44 -4.79
C VAL A 37 -22.09 -7.99 -5.15
N GLU A 38 -23.09 -7.13 -5.21
CA GLU A 38 -22.88 -5.70 -5.51
C GLU A 38 -22.04 -5.03 -4.43
N LYS A 39 -22.33 -5.30 -3.15
CA LYS A 39 -21.58 -4.73 -2.03
C LYS A 39 -20.12 -5.17 -2.02
N VAL A 40 -19.84 -6.45 -2.35
CA VAL A 40 -18.46 -6.95 -2.50
C VAL A 40 -17.73 -6.18 -3.61
N LYS A 41 -18.36 -5.96 -4.77
CA LYS A 41 -17.75 -5.20 -5.86
C LYS A 41 -17.45 -3.76 -5.46
N GLN A 42 -18.40 -3.08 -4.80
CA GLN A 42 -18.20 -1.73 -4.29
C GLN A 42 -17.01 -1.66 -3.33
N LEU A 43 -16.89 -2.60 -2.38
CA LEU A 43 -15.76 -2.63 -1.45
C LEU A 43 -14.41 -2.86 -2.16
N GLN A 44 -14.37 -3.71 -3.19
CA GLN A 44 -13.14 -3.93 -3.97
C GLN A 44 -12.75 -2.69 -4.79
N GLU A 45 -13.72 -1.95 -5.32
CA GLU A 45 -13.47 -0.70 -6.03
C GLU A 45 -13.00 0.41 -5.06
N GLU A 46 -13.64 0.53 -3.90
CA GLU A 46 -13.23 1.43 -2.82
C GLU A 46 -11.81 1.12 -2.34
N GLU A 47 -11.46 -0.15 -2.11
CA GLU A 47 -10.12 -0.58 -1.71
C GLU A 47 -9.07 -0.16 -2.75
N LYS A 48 -9.32 -0.42 -4.04
CA LYS A 48 -8.43 0.02 -5.13
C LYS A 48 -8.31 1.54 -5.19
N GLY A 49 -9.40 2.26 -4.95
CA GLY A 49 -9.42 3.71 -4.88
C GLY A 49 -8.57 4.24 -3.73
N LEU A 50 -8.72 3.66 -2.54
CA LEU A 50 -7.95 4.01 -1.34
C LEU A 50 -6.46 3.73 -1.52
N LEU A 51 -6.09 2.58 -2.11
CA LEU A 51 -4.69 2.26 -2.40
C LEU A 51 -4.06 3.29 -3.34
N LYS A 52 -4.77 3.71 -4.40
CA LYS A 52 -4.29 4.78 -5.29
C LYS A 52 -4.15 6.12 -4.58
N GLN A 53 -5.11 6.47 -3.73
CA GLN A 53 -5.03 7.70 -2.93
C GLN A 53 -3.84 7.67 -1.98
N LEU A 54 -3.57 6.54 -1.33
CA LEU A 54 -2.39 6.36 -0.49
C LEU A 54 -1.10 6.54 -1.27
N GLU A 55 -0.98 5.93 -2.45
CA GLU A 55 0.19 6.13 -3.31
C GLU A 55 0.37 7.60 -3.71
N GLN A 56 -0.71 8.29 -4.06
CA GLN A 56 -0.66 9.71 -4.42
C GLN A 56 -0.24 10.58 -3.23
N ARG A 57 -0.83 10.36 -2.04
CA ARG A 57 -0.47 11.09 -0.82
C ARG A 57 0.97 10.85 -0.40
N ASN A 58 1.45 9.61 -0.50
CA ASN A 58 2.85 9.30 -0.23
C ASN A 58 3.78 10.06 -1.20
N LYS A 59 3.45 10.13 -2.49
CA LYS A 59 4.21 10.95 -3.44
C LYS A 59 4.19 12.44 -3.10
N GLU A 60 3.03 12.99 -2.72
CA GLU A 60 2.90 14.38 -2.27
C GLU A 60 3.76 14.67 -1.03
N ILE A 61 3.72 13.80 -0.02
CA ILE A 61 4.54 13.91 1.20
C ILE A 61 6.02 13.86 0.85
N THR A 62 6.45 12.91 0.00
CA THR A 62 7.84 12.83 -0.44
C THR A 62 8.23 14.12 -1.16
N SER A 63 7.41 14.62 -2.08
CA SER A 63 7.65 15.89 -2.78
C SER A 63 7.81 17.09 -1.83
N LEU A 64 6.98 17.19 -0.80
CA LEU A 64 7.08 18.24 0.22
C LEU A 64 8.35 18.11 1.06
N LYS A 65 8.70 16.88 1.49
CA LYS A 65 9.98 16.62 2.18
C LYS A 65 11.18 17.01 1.30
N MET A 66 11.10 16.86 -0.03
CA MET A 66 12.16 17.32 -0.94
C MET A 66 12.29 18.84 -1.05
N GLY A 67 11.21 19.60 -0.83
CA GLY A 67 11.27 21.06 -0.87
C GLY A 67 12.16 21.65 0.22
N ASN A 68 12.20 21.00 1.39
CA ASN A 68 13.04 21.42 2.53
C ASN A 68 14.47 20.87 2.46
N ILE A 69 14.78 20.02 1.48
CA ILE A 69 16.09 19.35 1.44
C ILE A 69 17.21 20.31 1.01
N GLU A 70 16.91 21.34 0.22
CA GLU A 70 17.89 22.39 -0.09
C GLU A 70 18.41 23.10 1.16
N GLU A 71 17.55 23.24 2.19
CA GLU A 71 17.93 23.82 3.49
C GLU A 71 18.80 22.88 4.34
N GLN A 72 18.78 21.57 4.05
CA GLN A 72 19.57 20.55 4.75
C GLN A 72 20.92 20.26 4.09
N VAL A 73 21.25 20.93 2.97
CA VAL A 73 22.55 20.78 2.31
C VAL A 73 23.62 21.56 3.07
N GLU A 74 24.61 20.85 3.57
CA GLU A 74 25.77 21.45 4.24
C GLU A 74 26.95 21.63 3.29
N LEU A 75 27.78 22.65 3.51
CA LEU A 75 29.03 22.87 2.79
C LEU A 75 30.22 22.42 3.65
N ILE A 76 30.89 21.35 3.23
CA ILE A 76 32.08 20.80 3.89
C ILE A 76 33.25 20.86 2.90
N ASN A 77 34.31 21.61 3.22
CA ASN A 77 35.49 21.74 2.34
C ASN A 77 35.12 22.15 0.89
N ASN A 78 34.21 23.10 0.71
CA ASN A 78 33.65 23.52 -0.59
C ASN A 78 32.82 22.44 -1.34
N LEU A 79 32.52 21.31 -0.72
CA LEU A 79 31.64 20.28 -1.27
C LEU A 79 30.26 20.38 -0.63
N LYS A 80 29.21 20.32 -1.45
CA LYS A 80 27.83 20.22 -0.98
C LYS A 80 27.56 18.79 -0.55
N VAL A 81 27.06 18.59 0.67
CA VAL A 81 26.76 17.28 1.24
C VAL A 81 25.35 17.29 1.80
N LEU A 82 24.56 16.27 1.45
CA LEU A 82 23.23 16.01 2.00
C LEU A 82 23.26 14.62 2.65
N ALA A 83 23.10 14.57 3.96
CA ALA A 83 22.93 13.33 4.72
C ALA A 83 21.58 13.38 5.43
N THR A 84 20.63 12.53 5.02
CA THR A 84 19.28 12.54 5.61
C THR A 84 18.73 11.13 5.76
N GLU A 85 17.99 10.91 6.84
CA GLU A 85 17.28 9.67 7.09
C GLU A 85 15.87 9.77 6.49
N VAL A 86 15.50 8.76 5.71
CA VAL A 86 14.22 8.70 5.02
C VAL A 86 13.42 7.48 5.48
N GLU A 87 12.26 7.74 6.07
CA GLU A 87 11.25 6.72 6.36
C GLU A 87 10.63 6.22 5.06
N ILE A 88 11.30 5.27 4.41
CA ILE A 88 10.85 4.68 3.16
C ILE A 88 10.78 3.15 3.33
N PRO A 89 9.62 2.53 3.08
CA PRO A 89 9.38 1.13 3.43
C PRO A 89 10.04 0.12 2.48
N ASN A 90 10.62 0.53 1.35
CA ASN A 90 11.26 -0.41 0.42
C ASN A 90 12.48 0.16 -0.34
N PRO A 91 13.44 -0.69 -0.73
CA PRO A 91 14.66 -0.25 -1.44
C PRO A 91 14.43 0.41 -2.80
N LYS A 92 13.32 0.06 -3.47
CA LYS A 92 12.97 0.63 -4.80
C LYS A 92 12.59 2.11 -4.67
N ALA A 93 11.86 2.45 -3.62
CA ALA A 93 11.47 3.81 -3.32
C ALA A 93 12.68 4.65 -2.86
N ILE A 94 13.64 4.09 -2.11
CA ILE A 94 14.91 4.76 -1.79
C ILE A 94 15.66 5.16 -3.07
N ARG A 95 15.78 4.23 -4.04
CA ARG A 95 16.42 4.53 -5.33
C ARG A 95 15.70 5.64 -6.10
N SER A 96 14.37 5.58 -6.17
CA SER A 96 13.58 6.63 -6.83
C SER A 96 13.80 8.00 -6.17
N THR A 97 13.82 8.05 -4.84
CA THR A 97 14.08 9.29 -4.10
C THR A 97 15.51 9.79 -4.31
N MET A 98 16.50 8.89 -4.41
CA MET A 98 17.88 9.26 -4.74
C MET A 98 18.01 9.87 -6.13
N ASP A 99 17.31 9.29 -7.12
CA ASP A 99 17.26 9.83 -8.49
C ASP A 99 16.62 11.22 -8.52
N ASP A 100 15.53 11.42 -7.77
CA ASP A 100 14.87 12.72 -7.63
C ASP A 100 15.81 13.76 -7.01
N PHE A 101 16.56 13.41 -5.95
CA PHE A 101 17.52 14.33 -5.32
C PHE A 101 18.69 14.68 -6.22
N LYS A 102 19.23 13.69 -6.94
CA LYS A 102 20.30 13.92 -7.93
C LYS A 102 19.85 14.88 -9.03
N SER A 103 18.57 14.85 -9.43
CA SER A 103 18.04 15.75 -10.46
C SER A 103 17.99 17.22 -10.01
N LYS A 104 17.70 17.48 -8.74
CA LYS A 104 17.57 18.83 -8.16
C LYS A 104 18.89 19.39 -7.64
N LEU A 105 19.70 18.55 -6.99
CA LEU A 105 20.95 18.91 -6.34
C LEU A 105 22.14 18.45 -7.19
N GLN A 106 22.37 19.15 -8.30
CA GLN A 106 23.55 18.90 -9.13
C GLN A 106 24.84 19.17 -8.31
N ASP A 107 25.82 18.29 -8.45
CA ASP A 107 27.13 18.33 -7.78
C ASP A 107 27.08 18.30 -6.24
N THR A 108 26.15 17.51 -5.67
CA THR A 108 26.03 17.27 -4.22
C THR A 108 26.33 15.81 -3.88
N ILE A 109 27.11 15.56 -2.82
CA ILE A 109 27.30 14.23 -2.24
C ILE A 109 26.04 13.89 -1.44
N ILE A 110 25.33 12.82 -1.80
CA ILE A 110 24.06 12.44 -1.17
C ILE A 110 24.23 11.10 -0.47
N VAL A 111 23.88 11.05 0.82
CA VAL A 111 23.80 9.84 1.65
C VAL A 111 22.39 9.73 2.20
N LEU A 112 21.69 8.66 1.85
CA LEU A 112 20.35 8.36 2.34
C LEU A 112 20.39 7.10 3.18
N GLY A 113 19.91 7.19 4.42
CA GLY A 113 19.68 6.02 5.28
C GLY A 113 18.19 5.73 5.35
N GLY A 114 17.79 4.47 5.18
CA GLY A 114 16.40 4.04 5.35
C GLY A 114 16.26 2.96 6.42
N LEU A 115 15.21 3.06 7.25
CA LEU A 115 14.76 1.99 8.14
C LEU A 115 13.90 0.99 7.35
N GLY A 116 14.53 0.02 6.71
CA GLY A 116 13.87 -1.17 6.18
C GLY A 116 13.75 -2.26 7.25
N GLU A 117 12.72 -3.11 7.19
CA GLU A 117 12.71 -4.37 7.94
C GLU A 117 13.89 -5.24 7.46
N GLY A 118 15.02 -5.14 8.15
CA GLY A 118 16.26 -5.84 7.81
C GLY A 118 17.31 -4.91 7.22
N GLU A 119 18.19 -4.43 8.11
CA GLU A 119 19.46 -3.72 7.85
C GLU A 119 19.38 -2.37 7.12
N ALA A 120 19.78 -1.32 7.84
CA ALA A 120 20.08 -0.01 7.26
C ALA A 120 21.20 -0.17 6.22
N CYS A 121 20.92 0.25 4.98
CA CYS A 121 21.89 0.37 3.89
C CYS A 121 22.08 1.83 3.53
#